data_AF-A0A021VXD2-F1
#
_entry.id   AF-A0A021VXD2-F1
#
_cell.length_a   1.000
_cell.length_b   1.000
_cell.length_c   1.000
_cell.angle_alpha   90.00
_cell.angle_beta   90.00
_cell.angle_gamma   90.00
#
_symmetry.space_group_name_H-M   'P 1'
#
loop_
_entity.id
_entity.type
_entity.pdbx_description
1 polymer ?
#
loop_
_entity_poly.entity_id
_entity_poly.type
_entity_poly.pdbx_seq_one_letter_code
_entity_poly.pdbx_strand_id
1 'polypeptide(L)'
;MPEYLFTHMTALDETGEGPARQAEGQVYEVADTTFTTPLPITDPSGSPLSALTSSSMGIVPAFRAVASQPRVVWRSGPYTQDILSNDGVMAELAAAKDSAQRAADAAQLAQEQVESIVEDVVAPDLTGVVIRLVYSGGTYPSKTGPSGARYEFIGPANPETLGLMADGDNWIEVA
;
A
#
# COMPACT_ATOMS: atom_id res chain seq x y z
N MET A 1 -14.74 16.27 -1.95
CA MET A 1 -14.01 15.77 -3.14
C MET A 1 -13.07 16.88 -3.59
N PRO A 2 -11.85 16.56 -4.04
CA PRO A 2 -10.91 17.55 -4.55
C PRO A 2 -11.46 18.22 -5.82
N GLU A 3 -11.07 19.47 -6.03
CA GLU A 3 -11.33 20.21 -7.27
C GLU A 3 -10.03 20.30 -8.06
N TYR A 4 -10.10 19.96 -9.35
CA TYR A 4 -8.95 19.95 -10.25
C TYR A 4 -9.11 20.96 -11.37
N LEU A 5 -8.00 21.59 -11.78
CA LEU A 5 -7.92 22.40 -12.98
C LEU A 5 -7.53 21.53 -14.17
N PHE A 6 -8.36 21.52 -15.20
CA PHE A 6 -8.11 20.86 -16.46
C PHE A 6 -7.72 21.93 -17.49
N THR A 7 -6.56 21.75 -18.13
CA THR A 7 -6.08 22.71 -19.13
C THR A 7 -6.89 22.61 -20.41
N HIS A 8 -6.70 23.59 -21.30
CA HIS A 8 -7.32 23.56 -22.61
C HIS A 8 -6.97 22.26 -23.35
N MET A 9 -7.90 21.79 -24.18
CA MET A 9 -7.70 20.62 -25.03
C MET A 9 -8.27 20.83 -26.42
N THR A 10 -7.79 20.06 -27.39
CA THR A 10 -8.40 19.99 -28.71
C THR A 10 -9.50 18.93 -28.69
N ALA A 11 -10.74 19.34 -28.92
CA ALA A 11 -11.84 18.42 -29.21
C ALA A 11 -11.64 17.89 -30.63
N LEU A 12 -11.67 16.56 -30.78
CA LEU A 12 -11.61 15.93 -32.10
C LEU A 12 -13.02 15.58 -32.57
N ASP A 13 -13.19 15.55 -33.89
CA ASP A 13 -14.41 15.05 -34.54
C ASP A 13 -14.55 13.54 -34.39
N GLU A 14 -15.66 12.99 -34.89
CA GLU A 14 -15.99 11.58 -34.77
C GLU A 14 -14.99 10.63 -35.46
N THR A 15 -14.20 11.14 -36.41
CA THR A 15 -13.14 10.36 -37.07
C THR A 15 -11.81 10.44 -36.33
N GLY A 16 -11.65 11.43 -35.43
CA GLY A 16 -10.39 11.70 -34.74
C GLY A 16 -9.36 12.39 -35.64
N GLU A 17 -9.71 12.73 -36.88
CA GLU A 17 -8.78 13.28 -37.87
C GLU A 17 -8.83 14.82 -37.92
N GLY A 18 -9.91 15.43 -37.41
CA GLY A 18 -10.12 16.86 -37.45
C GLY A 18 -10.58 17.45 -36.11
N PRO A 19 -10.47 18.78 -35.93
CA PRO A 19 -11.02 19.44 -34.75
C PRO A 19 -12.54 19.50 -34.82
N ALA A 20 -13.21 19.07 -33.75
CA ALA A 20 -14.65 19.28 -33.56
C ALA A 20 -14.89 20.74 -33.15
N ARG A 21 -15.35 21.56 -34.09
CA ARG A 21 -15.58 23.01 -33.89
C ARG A 21 -16.98 23.26 -33.35
N GLN A 22 -17.10 24.18 -32.40
CA GLN A 22 -18.38 24.52 -31.76
C GLN A 22 -19.13 23.30 -31.20
N ALA A 23 -18.38 22.28 -30.78
CA ALA A 23 -18.93 21.09 -30.15
C ALA A 23 -19.23 21.39 -28.69
N GLU A 24 -20.44 21.07 -28.25
CA GLU A 24 -20.86 21.18 -26.86
C GLU A 24 -20.79 19.80 -26.20
N GLY A 25 -20.15 19.73 -25.04
CA GLY A 25 -20.04 18.49 -24.29
C GLY A 25 -20.04 18.67 -22.78
N GLN A 26 -20.35 17.57 -22.10
CA GLN A 26 -20.41 17.47 -20.64
C GLN A 26 -19.22 16.67 -20.12
N VAL A 27 -18.90 16.88 -18.84
CA VAL A 27 -17.77 16.23 -18.16
C VAL A 27 -18.33 15.19 -17.19
N TYR A 28 -17.69 14.03 -17.12
CA TYR A 28 -18.11 12.90 -16.29
C TYR A 28 -16.92 12.31 -15.55
N GLU A 29 -17.23 11.60 -14.46
CA GLU A 29 -16.26 10.71 -13.81
C GLU A 29 -15.85 9.58 -14.76
N VAL A 30 -14.58 9.18 -14.70
CA VAL A 30 -14.07 8.01 -15.47
C VAL A 30 -14.82 6.72 -15.10
N ALA A 31 -15.30 6.63 -13.86
CA ALA A 31 -16.11 5.50 -13.40
C ALA A 31 -17.55 5.51 -13.94
N ASP A 32 -18.07 6.66 -14.38
CA ASP A 32 -19.41 6.74 -14.99
C ASP A 32 -19.34 6.39 -16.48
N THR A 33 -19.28 5.10 -16.76
CA THR A 33 -19.27 4.55 -18.12
C THR A 33 -20.61 4.69 -18.85
N THR A 34 -21.66 5.07 -18.13
CA THR A 34 -23.00 5.30 -18.68
C THR A 34 -23.26 6.77 -19.01
N PHE A 35 -22.42 7.66 -18.50
CA PHE A 35 -22.49 9.12 -18.66
C PHE A 35 -23.85 9.68 -18.25
N THR A 36 -24.33 9.26 -17.09
CA THR A 36 -25.65 9.65 -16.56
C THR A 36 -25.56 10.78 -15.55
N THR A 37 -24.39 10.98 -14.94
CA THR A 37 -24.19 11.96 -13.87
C THR A 37 -23.08 12.94 -14.27
N PRO A 38 -23.43 14.04 -14.98
CA PRO A 38 -22.46 15.08 -15.31
C PRO A 38 -21.86 15.69 -14.05
N LEU A 39 -20.56 15.93 -14.09
CA LEU A 39 -19.85 16.65 -13.05
C LEU A 39 -20.18 18.15 -13.13
N PRO A 40 -20.37 18.82 -11.98
CA PRO A 40 -20.43 20.27 -11.94
C PRO A 40 -19.08 20.84 -12.38
N ILE A 41 -19.12 21.79 -13.31
CA ILE A 41 -17.93 22.43 -13.85
C ILE A 41 -18.01 23.94 -13.70
N THR A 42 -16.86 24.57 -13.53
CA THR A 42 -16.72 26.03 -13.54
C THR A 42 -15.62 26.46 -14.49
N ASP A 43 -15.64 27.72 -14.89
CA ASP A 43 -14.48 28.33 -15.53
C ASP A 43 -13.32 28.49 -14.50
N PRO A 44 -12.11 28.87 -14.94
CA PRO A 44 -10.98 29.08 -14.03
C PRO A 44 -11.18 30.21 -13.01
N SER A 45 -12.15 31.11 -13.24
CA SER A 45 -12.54 32.19 -12.31
C SER A 45 -13.56 31.74 -11.25
N GLY A 46 -14.12 30.53 -11.39
CA GLY A 46 -15.11 29.95 -10.49
C GLY A 46 -16.56 30.15 -10.93
N SER A 47 -16.81 30.71 -12.11
CA SER A 47 -18.18 30.88 -12.61
C SER A 47 -18.73 29.54 -13.11
N PRO A 48 -19.95 29.15 -12.72
CA PRO A 48 -20.52 27.87 -13.12
C PRO A 48 -20.75 27.81 -14.63
N LEU A 49 -20.46 26.64 -15.22
CA LEU A 49 -20.70 26.33 -16.62
C LEU A 49 -21.73 25.20 -16.72
N SER A 50 -22.67 25.30 -17.66
CA SER A 50 -23.64 24.22 -17.93
C SER A 50 -23.07 23.13 -18.84
N ALA A 51 -22.14 23.52 -19.72
CA ALA A 51 -21.44 22.66 -20.66
C ALA A 51 -20.12 23.32 -21.09
N LEU A 52 -19.25 22.55 -21.71
CA LEU A 52 -18.04 23.04 -22.37
C LEU A 52 -18.28 23.10 -23.88
N THR A 53 -18.02 24.27 -24.47
CA THR A 53 -18.12 24.47 -25.91
C THR A 53 -16.74 24.69 -26.50
N SER A 54 -16.39 23.91 -27.53
CA SER A 54 -15.14 24.12 -28.27
C SER A 54 -15.21 25.36 -29.16
N SER A 55 -14.07 26.01 -29.37
CA SER A 55 -13.98 27.20 -30.24
C SER A 55 -14.13 26.87 -31.73
N SER A 56 -14.06 27.89 -32.60
CA SER A 56 -13.99 27.70 -34.06
C SER A 56 -12.73 26.97 -34.53
N MET A 57 -11.73 26.81 -33.67
CA MET A 57 -10.54 26.00 -33.90
C MET A 57 -10.63 24.61 -33.26
N GLY A 58 -11.74 24.28 -32.60
CA GLY A 58 -11.93 23.04 -31.85
C GLY A 58 -11.20 23.00 -30.50
N ILE A 59 -10.90 24.16 -29.90
CA ILE A 59 -10.26 24.22 -28.59
C ILE A 59 -11.33 24.33 -27.51
N VAL A 60 -11.37 23.36 -26.61
CA VAL A 60 -12.16 23.41 -25.38
C VAL A 60 -11.38 24.24 -24.35
N PRO A 61 -11.99 25.27 -23.73
CA PRO A 61 -11.32 26.10 -22.75
C PRO A 61 -10.95 25.31 -21.49
N ALA A 62 -9.99 25.84 -20.73
CA ALA A 62 -9.70 25.30 -19.41
C ALA A 62 -10.91 25.42 -18.49
N PHE A 63 -11.08 24.46 -17.59
CA PHE A 63 -12.20 24.40 -16.65
C PHE A 63 -11.78 23.75 -15.35
N ARG A 64 -12.60 23.91 -14.31
CA ARG A 64 -12.47 23.19 -13.05
C ARG A 64 -13.62 22.20 -12.91
N ALA A 65 -13.32 21.06 -12.31
CA ALA A 65 -14.34 20.09 -11.93
C ALA A 65 -14.02 19.49 -10.56
N VAL A 66 -15.05 19.23 -9.78
CA VAL A 66 -14.95 18.43 -8.57
C VAL A 66 -15.01 16.97 -9.00
N ALA A 67 -13.92 16.23 -8.81
CA ALA A 67 -13.81 14.85 -9.27
C ALA A 67 -13.12 13.96 -8.24
N SER A 68 -13.36 12.65 -8.33
CA SER A 68 -12.72 11.64 -7.49
C SER A 68 -11.24 11.41 -7.83
N GLN A 69 -10.86 11.70 -9.07
CA GLN A 69 -9.54 11.47 -9.64
C GLN A 69 -9.15 12.69 -10.50
N PRO A 70 -7.85 12.91 -10.76
CA PRO A 70 -7.37 13.99 -11.63
C PRO A 70 -7.58 13.65 -13.12
N ARG A 71 -8.54 12.78 -13.43
CA ARG A 71 -8.92 12.36 -14.77
C ARG A 71 -10.43 12.38 -14.86
N VAL A 72 -10.94 12.93 -15.96
CA VAL A 72 -12.37 12.98 -16.29
C VAL A 72 -12.58 12.63 -17.75
N VAL A 73 -13.83 12.36 -18.13
CA VAL A 73 -14.22 12.14 -19.52
C VAL A 73 -15.06 13.31 -19.99
N TRP A 74 -14.66 13.97 -21.07
CA TRP A 74 -15.53 14.89 -21.79
C TRP A 74 -16.26 14.14 -22.90
N ARG A 75 -17.57 14.36 -23.00
CA ARG A 75 -18.43 13.70 -23.98
C ARG A 75 -19.25 14.72 -24.76
N SER A 76 -19.19 14.63 -26.09
CA SER A 76 -20.00 15.39 -27.04
C SER A 76 -20.66 14.40 -28.00
N GLY A 77 -21.94 14.11 -27.79
CA GLY A 77 -22.67 13.10 -28.56
C GLY A 77 -22.10 11.69 -28.38
N PRO A 78 -21.74 10.96 -29.47
CA PRO A 78 -21.10 9.65 -29.38
C PRO A 78 -19.61 9.70 -29.04
N TYR A 79 -18.98 10.87 -29.18
CA TYR A 79 -17.54 11.04 -28.98
C TYR A 79 -17.21 11.27 -27.50
N THR A 80 -16.14 10.62 -27.04
CA THR A 80 -15.61 10.74 -25.68
C THR A 80 -14.11 10.99 -25.72
N GLN A 81 -13.61 11.85 -24.84
CA GLN A 81 -12.18 12.15 -24.70
C GLN A 81 -11.79 12.18 -23.23
N ASP A 82 -10.72 11.46 -22.91
CA ASP A 82 -10.11 11.53 -21.58
C ASP A 82 -9.35 12.85 -21.41
N ILE A 83 -9.53 13.47 -20.26
CA ILE A 83 -8.84 14.70 -19.87
C ILE A 83 -8.13 14.45 -18.56
N LEU A 84 -6.85 14.81 -18.50
CA LEU A 84 -6.01 14.68 -17.32
C LEU A 84 -5.67 16.07 -16.77
N SER A 85 -5.79 16.25 -15.46
CA SER A 85 -5.33 17.44 -14.76
C SER A 85 -3.85 17.28 -14.41
N ASN A 86 -2.99 18.10 -15.01
CA ASN A 86 -1.56 18.09 -14.67
C ASN A 86 -1.32 18.40 -13.19
N ASP A 87 -2.02 19.40 -12.64
CA ASP A 87 -1.89 19.77 -11.23
C ASP A 87 -2.36 18.64 -10.30
N GLY A 88 -3.46 17.99 -10.67
CA GLY A 88 -3.97 16.84 -9.94
C GLY A 88 -3.02 15.65 -9.95
N VAL A 89 -2.42 15.33 -11.10
CA VAL A 89 -1.40 14.28 -11.22
C VAL A 89 -0.17 14.59 -10.39
N MET A 90 0.30 15.84 -10.40
CA MET A 90 1.46 16.24 -9.61
C MET A 90 1.17 16.17 -8.10
N ALA A 91 -0.04 16.54 -7.68
CA ALA A 91 -0.47 16.40 -6.29
C ALA A 91 -0.54 14.92 -5.84
N GLU A 92 -1.10 14.04 -6.67
CA GLU A 92 -1.13 12.61 -6.39
C GLU A 92 0.27 12.00 -6.35
N LEU A 93 1.16 12.40 -7.26
CA LEU A 93 2.54 11.93 -7.28
C LEU A 93 3.30 12.35 -6.01
N ALA A 94 3.11 13.59 -5.55
CA ALA A 94 3.69 14.06 -4.29
C ALA A 94 3.18 13.25 -3.09
N ALA A 95 1.87 13.02 -3.01
CA ALA A 95 1.27 12.20 -1.96
C ALA A 95 1.78 10.75 -1.99
N ALA A 96 1.93 10.17 -3.18
CA ALA A 96 2.48 8.83 -3.36
C ALA A 96 3.95 8.75 -2.90
N LYS A 97 4.76 9.76 -3.25
CA LYS A 97 6.15 9.86 -2.81
C LYS A 97 6.26 9.94 -1.28
N ASP A 98 5.45 10.78 -0.64
CA ASP A 98 5.44 10.91 0.82
C ASP A 98 5.02 9.60 1.51
N SER A 99 4.04 8.90 0.94
CA SER A 99 3.62 7.59 1.45
C SER A 99 4.71 6.54 1.30
N ALA A 100 5.42 6.52 0.17
CA ALA A 100 6.54 5.61 -0.06
C ALA A 100 7.69 5.88 0.92
N GLN A 101 7.99 7.16 1.20
CA GLN A 101 9.01 7.51 2.19
C GLN A 101 8.64 7.02 3.59
N ARG A 102 7.41 7.27 4.04
CA ARG A 102 6.95 6.78 5.36
C ARG A 102 7.01 5.26 5.47
N ALA A 103 6.72 4.54 4.38
CA ALA A 103 6.83 3.10 4.35
C ALA A 103 8.29 2.62 4.46
N ALA A 104 9.23 3.32 3.79
CA ALA A 104 10.65 3.05 3.91
C ALA A 104 11.17 3.30 5.34
N ASP A 105 10.80 4.42 5.94
CA ASP A 105 11.20 4.76 7.32
C ASP A 105 10.65 3.72 8.33
N ALA A 106 9.40 3.29 8.15
CA ALA A 106 8.79 2.26 9.00
C ALA A 106 9.49 0.90 8.84
N ALA A 107 9.90 0.53 7.63
CA ALA A 107 10.64 -0.69 7.38
C ALA A 107 12.04 -0.65 8.03
N GLN A 108 12.72 0.49 7.98
CA GLN A 108 14.01 0.68 8.65
C GLN A 108 13.88 0.55 10.18
N LEU A 109 12.90 1.22 10.78
CA LEU A 109 12.65 1.10 12.22
C LEU A 109 12.34 -0.33 12.65
N ALA A 110 11.59 -1.08 11.82
CA ALA A 110 11.31 -2.49 12.09
C ALA A 110 12.58 -3.35 12.02
N GLN A 111 13.49 -3.08 11.08
CA GLN A 111 14.78 -3.77 11.01
C GLN A 111 15.63 -3.49 12.26
N GLU A 112 15.76 -2.22 12.66
CA GLU A 112 16.52 -1.82 13.85
C GLU A 112 15.98 -2.49 15.13
N GLN A 113 14.65 -2.63 15.24
CA GLN A 113 14.03 -3.36 16.36
C GLN A 113 14.36 -4.86 16.35
N VAL A 114 14.40 -5.49 15.17
CA VAL A 114 14.79 -6.91 15.07
C VAL A 114 16.26 -7.10 15.45
N GLU A 115 17.16 -6.23 14.99
CA GLU A 115 18.58 -6.29 15.34
C GLU A 115 18.79 -6.14 16.86
N SER A 116 18.10 -5.19 17.50
CA SER A 116 18.14 -5.02 18.96
C SER A 116 17.64 -6.26 19.72
N ILE A 117 16.57 -6.91 19.23
CA ILE A 117 16.05 -8.14 19.86
C ILE A 117 17.06 -9.29 19.71
N VAL A 118 17.74 -9.40 18.56
CA VAL A 118 18.76 -10.45 18.35
C VAL A 118 19.97 -10.25 19.27
N GLU A 119 20.44 -9.01 19.46
CA GLU A 119 21.54 -8.73 20.40
C GLU A 119 21.18 -9.11 21.85
N ASP A 120 19.97 -8.79 22.31
CA ASP A 120 19.48 -9.17 23.64
C ASP A 120 19.35 -10.70 23.82
N VAL A 121 19.10 -11.46 22.75
CA VAL A 121 18.94 -12.92 22.79
C VAL A 121 20.29 -13.67 22.72
N VAL A 122 21.32 -13.08 22.11
CA VAL A 122 22.65 -13.70 21.98
C VAL A 122 23.57 -13.38 23.17
N ALA A 123 23.27 -12.33 23.94
CA ALA A 123 24.03 -11.93 25.12
C ALA A 123 23.37 -12.17 26.50
N PRO A 124 22.53 -13.20 26.75
CA PRO A 124 22.34 -13.57 28.14
C PRO A 124 23.68 -14.11 28.63
N ASP A 125 24.26 -13.42 29.61
CA ASP A 125 25.17 -14.05 30.55
C ASP A 125 24.45 -15.29 31.10
N LEU A 126 24.70 -16.46 30.49
CA LEU A 126 24.06 -17.72 30.86
C LEU A 126 24.60 -18.23 32.20
N THR A 127 25.49 -17.49 32.86
CA THR A 127 25.96 -17.78 34.21
C THR A 127 24.81 -17.58 35.20
N GLY A 128 24.04 -18.64 35.43
CA GLY A 128 22.90 -18.65 36.37
C GLY A 128 21.51 -18.73 35.71
N VAL A 129 21.43 -18.84 34.37
CA VAL A 129 20.15 -19.01 33.68
C VAL A 129 19.69 -20.46 33.80
N VAL A 130 18.53 -20.66 34.42
CA VAL A 130 17.82 -21.94 34.44
C VAL A 130 16.93 -22.00 33.19
N ILE A 131 17.32 -22.81 32.20
CA ILE A 131 16.46 -23.08 31.04
C ILE A 131 15.35 -24.04 31.49
N ARG A 132 14.13 -23.52 31.62
CA ARG A 132 12.95 -24.30 32.02
C ARG A 132 12.20 -24.77 30.79
N LEU A 133 12.41 -26.02 30.40
CA LEU A 133 11.66 -26.68 29.32
C LEU A 133 10.34 -27.20 29.90
N VAL A 134 9.28 -26.42 29.77
CA VAL A 134 7.94 -26.78 30.22
C VAL A 134 7.23 -27.59 29.14
N TYR A 135 7.24 -28.91 29.27
CA TYR A 135 6.28 -29.80 28.63
C TYR A 135 5.08 -30.00 29.57
N SER A 136 3.89 -30.09 29.01
CA SER A 136 2.64 -30.14 29.78
C SER A 136 2.36 -31.51 30.37
N GLY A 137 2.98 -31.84 31.52
CA GLY A 137 2.45 -32.85 32.47
C GLY A 137 3.38 -33.92 33.08
N GLY A 138 4.31 -33.56 33.95
CA GLY A 138 4.99 -34.56 34.82
C GLY A 138 6.27 -34.03 35.45
N THR A 139 6.67 -34.56 36.61
CA THR A 139 7.85 -34.08 37.36
C THR A 139 9.06 -35.00 37.14
N TYR A 140 10.23 -34.44 36.81
CA TYR A 140 11.49 -35.18 36.63
C TYR A 140 12.59 -34.71 37.59
N PRO A 141 13.60 -35.55 37.90
CA PRO A 141 14.76 -35.14 38.68
C PRO A 141 15.68 -34.18 37.90
N SER A 142 16.05 -33.06 38.51
CA SER A 142 16.99 -32.08 37.95
C SER A 142 18.42 -32.63 37.90
N LYS A 143 19.19 -32.34 36.83
CA LYS A 143 20.65 -32.51 36.79
C LYS A 143 21.35 -31.25 36.26
N THR A 144 22.57 -31.04 36.74
CA THR A 144 23.45 -29.94 36.32
C THR A 144 24.32 -30.41 35.15
N GLY A 145 24.32 -29.66 34.05
CA GLY A 145 25.16 -29.90 32.88
C GLY A 145 26.61 -29.38 33.06
N PRO A 146 27.51 -29.69 32.12
CA PRO A 146 28.95 -29.41 32.22
C PRO A 146 29.33 -27.91 32.23
N SER A 147 28.39 -27.01 31.93
CA SER A 147 28.54 -25.55 32.01
C SER A 147 27.97 -24.92 33.28
N GLY A 148 27.48 -25.72 34.25
CA GLY A 148 26.79 -25.21 35.44
C GLY A 148 25.30 -24.90 35.23
N ALA A 149 24.79 -25.05 34.00
CA ALA A 149 23.36 -24.93 33.71
C ALA A 149 22.58 -26.09 34.38
N ARG A 150 21.48 -25.77 35.08
CA ARG A 150 20.53 -26.77 35.57
C ARG A 150 19.40 -26.93 34.56
N TYR A 151 19.17 -28.16 34.11
CA TYR A 151 18.02 -28.49 33.29
C TYR A 151 16.93 -29.11 34.19
N GLU A 152 15.77 -28.46 34.23
CA GLU A 152 14.58 -28.94 34.93
C GLU A 152 13.54 -29.32 33.87
N PHE A 153 13.30 -30.62 33.72
CA PHE A 153 12.29 -31.15 32.81
C PHE A 153 10.96 -31.25 33.54
N ILE A 154 9.88 -30.75 32.91
CA ILE A 154 8.51 -30.87 33.40
C ILE A 154 7.69 -31.37 32.20
N GLY A 155 6.98 -32.53 32.23
CA GLY A 155 6.21 -33.12 31.10
C GLY A 155 5.77 -34.61 31.20
N PRO A 156 4.74 -35.11 30.48
CA PRO A 156 4.31 -36.51 30.53
C PRO A 156 5.03 -37.31 29.46
N ALA A 157 5.62 -38.42 29.88
CA ALA A 157 6.31 -39.31 28.98
C ALA A 157 5.36 -40.01 28.00
N ASN A 158 5.75 -40.04 26.73
CA ASN A 158 5.82 -41.32 26.04
C ASN A 158 7.31 -41.62 25.82
N PRO A 159 7.88 -42.65 26.48
CA PRO A 159 9.32 -42.94 26.39
C PRO A 159 9.79 -43.33 24.97
N GLU A 160 8.87 -43.54 24.04
CA GLU A 160 9.20 -43.94 22.65
C GLU A 160 9.31 -42.76 21.67
N THR A 161 8.91 -41.53 22.03
CA THR A 161 8.84 -40.41 21.07
C THR A 161 10.04 -39.47 21.12
N LEU A 162 10.93 -39.63 22.10
CA LEU A 162 12.26 -39.04 22.06
C LEU A 162 13.20 -40.13 21.56
N GLY A 163 13.59 -40.04 20.28
CA GLY A 163 14.69 -40.80 19.69
C GLY A 163 16.03 -40.44 20.32
N LEU A 164 16.13 -40.63 21.63
CA LEU A 164 17.32 -40.52 22.45
C LEU A 164 17.81 -41.95 22.62
N MET A 165 18.56 -42.43 21.62
CA MET A 165 19.34 -43.66 21.80
C MET A 165 20.37 -43.40 22.90
N ALA A 166 20.09 -43.93 24.09
CA ALA A 166 21.11 -44.12 25.10
C ALA A 166 22.07 -45.20 24.56
N ASP A 167 23.17 -44.77 23.94
CA ASP A 167 24.38 -45.57 23.90
C ASP A 167 25.31 -45.07 25.02
N GLY A 168 26.01 -45.99 25.66
CA GLY A 168 26.64 -45.82 26.98
C GLY A 168 27.32 -44.46 27.21
N ASP A 169 26.89 -43.79 28.30
CA ASP A 169 27.51 -42.64 28.97
C ASP A 169 27.83 -41.37 28.17
N ASN A 170 27.53 -41.28 26.87
CA ASN A 170 27.74 -40.07 26.07
C ASN A 170 26.47 -39.63 25.35
N TRP A 171 26.01 -38.42 25.65
CA TRP A 171 24.90 -37.78 24.95
C TRP A 171 25.45 -36.99 23.77
N ILE A 172 25.04 -37.35 22.54
CA ILE A 172 25.39 -36.62 21.32
C ILE A 172 24.37 -35.49 21.12
N GLU A 173 24.84 -34.25 21.08
CA GLU A 173 24.08 -33.13 20.50
C GLU A 173 23.86 -33.41 19.02
N VAL A 174 22.60 -33.54 18.61
CA VAL A 174 22.25 -33.50 17.18
C VAL A 174 22.20 -32.03 16.79
N ALA A 175 23.15 -31.62 15.95
CA ALA A 175 23.22 -30.30 15.34
C ALA A 175 22.05 -30.02 14.37
#